data_AF-A0ABD6ATY6-F1
#
_entry.id   AF-A0ABD6ATY6-F1
#
_cell.length_a   1.000
_cell.length_b   1.000
_cell.length_c   1.000
_cell.angle_alpha   90.00
_cell.angle_beta   90.00
_cell.angle_gamma   90.00
#
_symmetry.space_group_name_H-M   'P 1'
#
loop_
_entity.id
_entity.type
_entity.pdbx_description
1 polymer ?
#
loop_
_entity_poly.entity_id
_entity_poly.type
_entity_poly.pdbx_seq_one_letter_code
_entity_poly.pdbx_strand_id
1 'polypeptide(L)'
;MNSPHIVAYDDASYAADEAVTAARSGDFDRADDRVRAAFAAVRASPYHTQVETVHTLGVDAVDVLAAEDATRDSVLPTLEAFRAAVELCHVRVHADARSA
;
A
#
# COMPACT_ATOMS: atom_id res chain seq x y z
N MET A 1 -23.83 7.18 -5.25
CA MET A 1 -23.29 5.94 -4.65
C MET A 1 -21.78 6.03 -4.76
N ASN A 2 -21.02 5.83 -3.69
CA ASN A 2 -19.56 5.77 -3.79
C ASN A 2 -19.17 4.58 -4.67
N SER A 3 -18.33 4.83 -5.66
CA SER A 3 -17.88 3.79 -6.57
C SER A 3 -17.07 2.75 -5.77
N PRO A 4 -17.28 1.42 -5.95
CA PRO A 4 -16.57 0.39 -5.20
C PRO A 4 -15.03 0.48 -5.33
N HIS A 5 -14.53 1.22 -6.33
CA HIS A 5 -13.11 1.51 -6.55
C HIS A 5 -12.54 2.56 -5.60
N ILE A 6 -13.36 3.53 -5.18
CA ILE A 6 -13.00 4.55 -4.21
C ILE A 6 -12.79 3.87 -2.85
N VAL A 7 -13.71 2.98 -2.47
CA VAL A 7 -13.65 2.21 -1.23
C VAL A 7 -12.40 1.31 -1.18
N ALA A 8 -12.09 0.61 -2.27
CA ALA A 8 -10.90 -0.25 -2.32
C ALA A 8 -9.58 0.53 -2.14
N TYR A 9 -9.49 1.74 -2.70
CA TYR A 9 -8.30 2.58 -2.52
C TYR A 9 -8.28 3.36 -1.20
N ASP A 10 -9.44 3.68 -0.62
CA ASP A 10 -9.52 4.21 0.76
C ASP A 10 -8.97 3.17 1.75
N ASP A 11 -9.40 1.91 1.63
CA ASP A 11 -8.94 0.79 2.46
C ASP A 11 -7.43 0.54 2.26
N ALA A 12 -6.96 0.57 1.01
CA ALA A 12 -5.54 0.40 0.70
C ALA A 12 -4.68 1.52 1.28
N SER A 13 -5.11 2.78 1.11
CA SER A 13 -4.41 3.95 1.67
C SER A 13 -4.35 3.89 3.19
N TYR A 14 -5.44 3.51 3.84
CA TYR A 14 -5.47 3.34 5.30
C TYR A 14 -4.53 2.23 5.77
N ALA A 15 -4.55 1.07 5.12
CA ALA A 15 -3.67 -0.04 5.46
C ALA A 15 -2.17 0.30 5.23
N ALA A 16 -1.85 1.03 4.17
CA ALA A 16 -0.48 1.47 3.90
C ALA A 16 0.03 2.49 4.95
N ASP A 17 -0.81 3.41 5.42
CA ASP A 17 -0.46 4.34 6.50
C ASP A 17 -0.26 3.61 7.84
N GLU A 18 -1.12 2.63 8.15
CA GLU A 18 -0.97 1.78 9.33
C GLU A 18 0.33 0.95 9.28
N ALA A 19 0.74 0.45 8.12
CA ALA A 19 2.00 -0.27 7.96
C ALA A 19 3.21 0.61 8.31
N VAL A 20 3.25 1.86 7.82
CA VAL A 20 4.31 2.83 8.15
C VAL A 20 4.31 3.14 9.65
N THR A 21 3.13 3.34 10.24
CA THR A 21 3.00 3.60 11.67
C THR A 21 3.51 2.44 12.51
N ALA A 22 3.15 1.20 12.16
CA ALA A 22 3.61 -0.02 12.83
C ALA A 22 5.14 -0.19 12.73
N ALA A 23 5.71 -0.01 11.55
CA ALA A 23 7.16 -0.06 11.35
C ALA A 23 7.91 1.04 12.12
N ARG A 24 7.34 2.25 12.26
CA ARG A 24 7.91 3.32 13.10
C ARG A 24 7.98 2.92 14.57
N SER A 25 7.00 2.16 15.06
CA SER A 25 6.99 1.59 16.42
C SER A 25 7.84 0.33 16.59
N GLY A 26 8.41 -0.22 15.50
CA GLY A 26 9.17 -1.46 15.51
C GLY A 26 8.31 -2.73 15.51
N ASP A 27 7.01 -2.60 15.26
CA ASP A 27 6.07 -3.72 15.16
C ASP A 27 6.01 -4.18 13.70
N PHE A 28 7.02 -4.96 13.29
CA PHE A 28 7.19 -5.39 11.89
C PHE A 28 6.20 -6.48 11.48
N ASP A 29 5.76 -7.32 12.42
CA ASP A 29 4.70 -8.30 12.17
C ASP A 29 3.39 -7.59 11.78
N ARG A 30 3.01 -6.57 12.55
CA ARG A 30 1.85 -5.72 12.21
C ARG A 30 2.08 -4.95 10.92
N ALA A 31 3.30 -4.50 10.63
CA ALA A 31 3.60 -3.83 9.38
C ALA A 31 3.38 -4.76 8.18
N ASP A 32 3.84 -6.01 8.24
CA ASP A 32 3.65 -7.02 7.17
C ASP A 32 2.18 -7.33 6.94
N ASP A 33 1.42 -7.57 8.02
CA ASP A 33 -0.03 -7.78 7.95
C ASP A 33 -0.72 -6.64 7.20
N ARG A 34 -0.31 -5.40 7.48
CA ARG A 34 -0.91 -4.20 6.87
C ARG A 34 -0.45 -3.96 5.45
N VAL A 35 0.80 -4.25 5.10
CA VAL A 35 1.25 -4.24 3.69
C VAL A 35 0.46 -5.26 2.87
N ARG A 36 0.29 -6.49 3.37
CA ARG A 36 -0.49 -7.53 2.70
C ARG A 36 -1.95 -7.13 2.52
N ALA A 37 -2.54 -6.50 3.54
CA ALA A 37 -3.92 -5.99 3.47
C ALA A 37 -4.05 -4.89 2.40
N ALA A 38 -3.13 -3.91 2.38
CA ALA A 38 -3.11 -2.87 1.35
C ALA A 38 -2.96 -3.47 -0.05
N PHE A 39 -2.08 -4.46 -0.20
CA PHE A 39 -1.86 -5.14 -1.47
C PHE A 39 -3.09 -5.90 -1.96
N ALA A 40 -3.79 -6.60 -1.07
CA ALA A 40 -5.03 -7.30 -1.39
C ALA A 40 -6.12 -6.33 -1.85
N ALA A 41 -6.26 -5.17 -1.18
CA ALA A 41 -7.21 -4.12 -1.56
C ALA A 41 -6.90 -3.53 -2.94
N VAL A 42 -5.62 -3.25 -3.24
CA VAL A 42 -5.19 -2.80 -4.58
C VAL A 42 -5.49 -3.85 -5.65
N ARG A 43 -5.19 -5.13 -5.40
CA ARG A 43 -5.44 -6.22 -6.36
C ARG A 43 -6.93 -6.47 -6.63
N ALA A 44 -7.80 -6.17 -5.67
CA ALA A 44 -9.24 -6.23 -5.87
C ALA A 44 -9.75 -5.12 -6.81
N SER A 45 -8.96 -4.08 -7.06
CA SER A 45 -9.31 -3.01 -7.98
C SER A 45 -9.08 -3.41 -9.45
N PRO A 46 -10.02 -3.12 -10.37
CA PRO A 46 -9.80 -3.37 -11.81
C PRO A 46 -8.70 -2.49 -12.41
N TYR A 47 -8.25 -1.45 -11.70
CA TYR A 47 -7.11 -0.62 -12.09
C TYR A 47 -5.76 -1.23 -11.73
N HIS A 48 -5.71 -2.37 -11.02
CA HIS A 48 -4.45 -2.97 -10.57
C HIS A 48 -3.45 -3.26 -11.71
N THR A 49 -3.94 -3.61 -12.90
CA THR A 49 -3.11 -3.89 -14.08
C THR A 49 -2.39 -2.66 -14.63
N GLN A 50 -2.83 -1.45 -14.27
CA GLN A 50 -2.20 -0.19 -14.66
C GLN A 50 -1.17 0.30 -13.65
N VAL A 51 -0.92 -0.48 -12.59
CA VAL A 51 -0.12 -0.04 -11.45
C VAL A 51 0.99 -1.03 -11.12
N GLU A 52 1.82 -1.29 -12.11
CA GLU A 52 3.05 -2.09 -11.98
C GLU A 52 3.94 -1.57 -10.85
N THR A 53 4.00 -0.24 -10.65
CA THR A 53 4.77 0.39 -9.58
C THR A 53 4.28 0.01 -8.16
N VAL A 54 2.97 -0.04 -7.90
CA VAL A 54 2.44 -0.47 -6.59
C VAL A 54 2.63 -1.96 -6.41
N HIS A 55 2.54 -2.74 -7.49
CA HIS A 55 2.84 -4.17 -7.44
C HIS A 55 4.29 -4.41 -6.99
N THR A 56 5.26 -3.84 -7.69
CA THR A 56 6.68 -3.98 -7.38
C THR A 56 7.01 -3.50 -5.98
N LEU A 57 6.56 -2.29 -5.61
CA LEU A 57 6.83 -1.74 -4.27
C LEU A 57 6.14 -2.55 -3.15
N GLY A 58 4.98 -3.15 -3.42
CA GLY A 58 4.31 -4.03 -2.45
C GLY A 58 5.06 -5.34 -2.24
N VAL A 59 5.62 -5.92 -3.30
CA VAL A 59 6.49 -7.10 -3.20
C VAL A 59 7.78 -6.74 -2.45
N ASP A 60 8.44 -5.65 -2.82
CA ASP A 60 9.65 -5.18 -2.16
C ASP A 60 9.42 -4.92 -0.66
N ALA A 61 8.26 -4.35 -0.30
CA ALA A 61 7.88 -4.11 1.08
C ALA A 61 7.75 -5.41 1.90
N VAL A 62 7.11 -6.43 1.33
CA VAL A 62 6.99 -7.76 1.97
C VAL A 62 8.36 -8.41 2.11
N ASP A 63 9.20 -8.35 1.08
CA ASP A 63 10.53 -8.97 1.10
C ASP A 63 11.45 -8.32 2.14
N VAL A 64 11.42 -6.98 2.24
CA VAL A 64 12.23 -6.24 3.24
C VAL A 64 11.73 -6.49 4.67
N LEU A 65 10.43 -6.67 4.86
CA LEU A 65 9.86 -7.03 6.17
C LEU A 65 10.16 -8.48 6.57
N ALA A 66 10.31 -9.38 5.60
CA ALA A 66 10.64 -10.79 5.84
C ALA A 66 12.14 -11.04 6.07
N ALA A 67 13.00 -10.03 5.88
CA ALA A 67 14.43 -10.15 6.09
C ALA A 67 14.77 -10.40 7.58
N GLU A 68 15.69 -11.34 7.85
CA GLU A 68 16.09 -11.70 9.22
C GLU A 68 16.72 -10.52 10.01
N ASP A 69 17.29 -9.55 9.29
CA ASP A 69 17.90 -8.33 9.81
C ASP A 69 17.05 -7.07 9.54
N ALA A 70 15.75 -7.23 9.31
CA ALA A 70 14.83 -6.11 9.15
C ALA A 70 14.95 -5.13 10.34
N THR A 71 15.32 -3.89 10.01
CA THR A 71 15.40 -2.79 10.96
C THR A 71 14.48 -1.67 10.48
N ARG A 72 14.14 -0.77 11.39
CA ARG A 72 13.34 0.41 11.06
C ARG A 72 13.98 1.21 9.91
N ASP A 73 15.31 1.34 9.91
CA ASP A 73 16.04 2.12 8.92
C ASP A 73 16.13 1.42 7.55
N SER A 74 16.06 0.08 7.51
CA SER A 74 15.98 -0.67 6.25
C SER A 74 14.55 -0.77 5.70
N VAL A 75 13.54 -0.85 6.57
CA VAL A 75 12.13 -1.09 6.21
C VAL A 75 11.39 0.20 5.83
N LEU A 76 11.55 1.29 6.60
CA LEU A 76 10.74 2.49 6.43
C LEU A 76 10.81 3.12 5.03
N PRO A 77 11.98 3.24 4.38
CA PRO A 77 12.04 3.83 3.05
C PRO A 77 11.16 3.08 2.03
N THR A 78 11.15 1.75 2.10
CA THR A 78 10.34 0.90 1.20
C THR A 78 8.85 1.04 1.49
N LEU A 79 8.46 1.05 2.78
CA LEU A 79 7.06 1.24 3.17
C LEU A 79 6.52 2.62 2.81
N GLU A 80 7.33 3.67 2.97
CA GLU A 80 6.95 5.03 2.58
C GLU A 80 6.82 5.17 1.06
N ALA A 81 7.69 4.51 0.29
CA ALA A 81 7.57 4.45 -1.16
C ALA A 81 6.29 3.72 -1.61
N PHE A 82 6.00 2.55 -1.00
CA PHE A 82 4.78 1.79 -1.27
C PHE A 82 3.52 2.60 -0.94
N ARG A 83 3.47 3.23 0.24
CA ARG A 83 2.38 4.12 0.65
C ARG A 83 2.15 5.25 -0.36
N ALA A 84 3.21 5.95 -0.76
CA ALA A 84 3.11 7.05 -1.72
C ALA A 84 2.55 6.57 -3.07
N ALA A 85 2.95 5.38 -3.53
CA ALA A 85 2.43 4.80 -4.77
C ALA A 85 0.94 4.44 -4.66
N VAL A 86 0.48 3.93 -3.51
CA VAL A 86 -0.94 3.68 -3.22
C VAL A 86 -1.74 4.99 -3.24
N GLU A 87 -1.24 6.04 -2.57
CA GLU A 87 -1.88 7.36 -2.54
C GLU A 87 -1.99 8.00 -3.94
N LEU A 88 -0.95 7.91 -4.77
CA LEU A 88 -1.00 8.43 -6.15
C LEU A 88 -2.08 7.73 -6.98
N CYS A 89 -2.25 6.43 -6.79
CA CYS A 89 -3.26 5.66 -7.50
C CYS A 89 -4.67 5.95 -6.98
N HIS A 90 -4.80 6.15 -5.67
CA HIS A 90 -6.02 6.60 -5.03
C HIS A 90 -6.50 7.94 -5.61
N VAL A 91 -5.60 8.92 -5.76
CA VAL A 91 -5.90 10.22 -6.39
C VAL A 91 -6.31 10.04 -7.85
N ARG A 92 -5.62 9.19 -8.61
CA ARG A 92 -5.92 8.97 -10.04
C ARG A 92 -7.30 8.34 -10.23
N VAL A 93 -7.64 7.31 -9.45
CA VAL A 93 -8.98 6.68 -9.48
C VAL A 93 -10.08 7.69 -9.12
N HIS A 94 -9.83 8.58 -8.16
CA HIS A 94 -10.76 9.66 -7.82
C HIS A 94 -10.89 10.73 -8.92
N ALA A 95 -9.84 10.99 -9.70
CA ALA A 95 -9.91 11.91 -10.82
C ALA A 95 -10.70 11.31 -12.00
N ASP A 96 -10.47 10.04 -12.32
CA ASP A 96 -11.18 9.33 -13.39
C ASP A 96 -12.67 9.18 -13.05
N ALA A 97 -13.01 8.80 -11.81
CA ALA A 97 -14.39 8.65 -11.35
C ALA A 97 -15.19 9.98 -11.34
N ARG A 98 -14.51 11.13 -11.28
CA ARG A 98 -15.15 12.46 -11.38
C ARG A 98 -15.32 12.92 -12.83
N SER A 99 -14.60 12.31 -13.77
CA SER A 99 -14.60 12.69 -15.19
C SER A 99 -15.55 11.83 -16.04
N ALA A 100 -16.14 10.78 -15.45
CA ALA A 100 -17.08 9.85 -16.07
C ALA A 100 -18.54 10.16 -15.66
#